data_AF-A0A357Z170-F1
#
_entry.id   AF-A0A357Z170-F1
#
_cell.length_a   1.000
_cell.length_b   1.000
_cell.length_c   1.000
_cell.angle_alpha   90.00
_cell.angle_beta   90.00
_cell.angle_gamma   90.00
#
_symmetry.space_group_name_H-M   'P 1'
#
loop_
_entity.id
_entity.type
_entity.pdbx_description
1 polymer ?
#
loop_
_entity_poly.entity_id
_entity_poly.type
_entity_poly.pdbx_seq_one_letter_code
_entity_poly.pdbx_strand_id
1 'polypeptide(L)'
;KEFRLSDILYGINMQMLIYLAALCENGGGRYGDFRPAGVLYAPANRPSVSAGRDAPPEALRVKAERQLRMDGLVLDDPQVIAAMDREAKGRYIPVALKGGLPSRRDHVVSPAELKAVLGYLKTLIADMARELRNGEIGAVPLNGDKHSACEWCPYSSVCGHERDDPERRMQSWDRQAAMEELKKAGKGGPGA
;
A
#
# COMPACT_ATOMS: atom_id res chain seq x y z
N LYS A 1 -2.54 4.09 9.48
CA LYS A 1 -2.33 2.83 8.75
C LYS A 1 -1.03 2.96 8.00
N GLU A 2 -0.13 1.98 8.10
CA GLU A 2 1.15 1.97 7.37
C GLU A 2 0.96 1.22 6.04
N PHE A 3 1.46 1.77 4.95
CA PHE A 3 1.52 1.17 3.63
C PHE A 3 2.82 0.40 3.47
N ARG A 4 2.71 -0.84 3.01
CA ARG A 4 3.84 -1.69 2.69
C ARG A 4 3.61 -2.32 1.33
N LEU A 5 4.58 -2.19 0.46
CA LEU A 5 4.51 -2.76 -0.88
C LEU A 5 4.38 -4.30 -0.84
N SER A 6 5.04 -4.95 0.12
CA SER A 6 5.00 -6.40 0.32
C SER A 6 3.60 -6.95 0.59
N ASP A 7 2.70 -6.15 1.17
CA ASP A 7 1.32 -6.55 1.48
C ASP A 7 0.56 -6.95 0.20
N ILE A 8 0.89 -6.30 -0.92
CA ILE A 8 0.22 -6.52 -2.21
C ILE A 8 0.43 -7.96 -2.69
N LEU A 9 1.61 -8.55 -2.45
CA LEU A 9 1.92 -9.94 -2.80
C LEU A 9 0.98 -10.97 -2.15
N TYR A 10 0.33 -10.57 -1.06
CA TYR A 10 -0.57 -11.41 -0.28
C TYR A 10 -2.05 -11.01 -0.43
N GLY A 11 -2.35 -10.11 -1.35
CA GLY A 11 -3.73 -9.67 -1.58
C GLY A 11 -4.28 -8.74 -0.49
N ILE A 12 -3.42 -8.13 0.33
CA ILE A 12 -3.83 -7.21 1.39
C ILE A 12 -3.39 -5.78 1.09
N ASN A 13 -4.10 -4.82 1.70
CA ASN A 13 -3.83 -3.37 1.57
C ASN A 13 -3.95 -2.80 0.13
N MET A 14 -4.74 -3.43 -0.73
CA MET A 14 -4.82 -3.13 -2.17
C MET A 14 -5.84 -2.06 -2.57
N GLN A 15 -6.78 -1.71 -1.70
CA GLN A 15 -7.98 -0.92 -2.05
C GLN A 15 -7.68 0.36 -2.84
N MET A 16 -6.73 1.18 -2.38
CA MET A 16 -6.42 2.44 -3.07
C MET A 16 -5.76 2.23 -4.45
N LEU A 17 -4.99 1.15 -4.60
CA LEU A 17 -4.37 0.81 -5.88
C LEU A 17 -5.43 0.31 -6.89
N ILE A 18 -6.49 -0.34 -6.41
CA ILE A 18 -7.64 -0.73 -7.25
C ILE A 18 -8.31 0.52 -7.82
N TYR A 19 -8.54 1.53 -6.98
CA TYR A 19 -9.10 2.80 -7.44
C TYR A 19 -8.19 3.50 -8.46
N LEU A 20 -6.89 3.52 -8.20
CA LEU A 20 -5.93 4.10 -9.14
C LEU A 20 -5.91 3.35 -10.47
N ALA A 21 -5.92 2.00 -10.46
CA ALA A 21 -5.99 1.17 -11.66
C ALA A 21 -7.27 1.47 -12.47
N ALA A 22 -8.42 1.52 -11.79
CA ALA A 22 -9.70 1.81 -12.42
C ALA A 22 -9.71 3.21 -13.06
N LEU A 23 -9.13 4.22 -12.39
CA LEU A 23 -8.96 5.55 -12.93
C LEU A 23 -8.03 5.55 -14.15
N CYS A 24 -6.86 4.93 -14.06
CA CYS A 24 -5.92 4.84 -15.18
C CYS A 24 -6.53 4.22 -16.44
N GLU A 25 -7.40 3.23 -16.29
CA GLU A 25 -8.01 2.52 -17.43
C GLU A 25 -9.22 3.25 -18.03
N ASN A 26 -10.03 3.87 -17.18
CA ASN A 26 -11.35 4.37 -17.58
C ASN A 26 -11.49 5.90 -17.47
N GLY A 27 -10.49 6.57 -16.91
CA GLY A 27 -10.54 8.00 -16.60
C GLY A 27 -10.35 8.91 -17.81
N GLY A 28 -9.84 8.41 -18.94
CA GLY A 28 -9.47 9.22 -20.09
C GLY A 28 -10.62 10.07 -20.65
N GLY A 29 -11.84 9.52 -20.69
CA GLY A 29 -13.01 10.26 -21.16
C GLY A 29 -13.39 11.45 -20.27
N ARG A 30 -13.01 11.44 -18.99
CA ARG A 30 -13.31 12.52 -18.02
C ARG A 30 -12.14 13.46 -17.80
N TYR A 31 -10.93 12.94 -17.74
CA TYR A 31 -9.73 13.66 -17.32
C TYR A 31 -8.73 13.93 -18.45
N GLY A 32 -8.95 13.39 -19.65
CA GLY A 32 -8.03 13.53 -20.78
C GLY A 32 -6.79 12.66 -20.63
N ASP A 33 -5.65 13.18 -21.09
CA ASP A 33 -4.34 12.54 -20.87
C ASP A 33 -3.82 12.88 -19.46
N PHE A 34 -3.60 11.86 -18.64
CA PHE A 34 -3.09 12.01 -17.29
C PHE A 34 -2.16 10.86 -16.93
N ARG A 35 -1.33 11.08 -15.91
CA ARG A 35 -0.41 10.08 -15.37
C ARG A 35 -0.65 9.91 -13.87
N PRO A 36 -0.64 8.67 -13.36
CA PRO A 36 -0.82 8.42 -11.94
C PRO A 36 0.36 8.97 -11.14
N ALA A 37 0.08 9.76 -10.11
CA ALA A 37 1.08 10.34 -9.23
C ALA A 37 1.34 9.51 -7.97
N GLY A 38 0.38 8.67 -7.56
CA GLY A 38 0.48 7.87 -6.34
C GLY A 38 -0.87 7.60 -5.67
N VAL A 39 -0.82 6.91 -4.53
CA VAL A 39 -1.93 6.70 -3.60
C VAL A 39 -1.51 7.13 -2.20
N LEU A 40 -2.40 7.82 -1.49
CA LEU A 40 -2.13 8.34 -0.15
C LEU A 40 -3.35 8.10 0.75
N TYR A 41 -3.07 7.69 1.98
CA TYR A 41 -4.03 7.55 3.07
C TYR A 41 -3.91 8.75 3.98
N ALA A 42 -4.98 9.54 4.07
CA ALA A 42 -5.08 10.65 5.01
C ALA A 42 -5.55 10.16 6.39
N PRO A 43 -4.83 10.48 7.48
CA PRO A 43 -5.32 10.22 8.83
C PRO A 43 -6.60 11.02 9.11
N ALA A 44 -7.67 10.33 9.50
CA ALA A 44 -8.95 10.95 9.85
C ALA A 44 -9.09 11.25 11.36
N ASN A 45 -8.19 10.72 12.19
CA ASN A 45 -8.21 10.92 13.63
C ASN A 45 -7.72 12.31 13.99
N ARG A 46 -8.28 12.86 15.08
CA ARG A 46 -7.72 14.08 15.70
C ARG A 46 -6.38 13.73 16.33
N PRO A 47 -5.31 14.51 16.06
CA PRO A 47 -4.01 14.24 16.63
C PRO A 47 -4.06 14.43 18.15
N SER A 48 -3.47 13.49 18.87
CA SER A 48 -3.33 13.54 20.32
C SER A 48 -1.85 13.38 20.67
N VAL A 49 -1.26 14.44 21.22
CA VAL A 49 0.18 14.50 21.50
C VAL A 49 0.42 14.53 23.02
N SER A 50 1.33 13.69 23.49
CA SER A 50 1.82 13.76 24.86
C SER A 50 2.65 15.04 25.04
N ALA A 51 2.26 15.86 26.02
CA ALA A 51 2.96 17.08 26.42
C ALA A 51 3.69 16.83 27.75
N GLY A 52 5.02 17.02 27.75
CA GLY A 52 5.76 17.16 29.00
C GLY A 52 5.46 18.52 29.65
N ARG A 53 5.72 18.67 30.96
CA ARG A 53 5.39 19.88 31.73
C ARG A 53 5.81 21.19 31.08
N ASP A 54 6.98 21.21 30.43
CA ASP A 54 7.56 22.40 29.80
C ASP A 54 7.67 22.26 28.28
N ALA A 55 6.82 21.45 27.65
CA ALA A 55 6.85 21.27 26.20
C ALA A 55 6.42 22.58 25.49
N PRO A 56 7.29 23.20 24.66
CA PRO A 56 6.93 24.45 23.99
C PRO A 56 5.78 24.20 22.99
N PRO A 57 4.83 25.16 22.84
CA PRO A 57 3.68 24.99 21.97
C PRO A 57 4.04 24.59 20.54
N GLU A 58 5.13 25.14 20.00
CA GLU A 58 5.57 24.84 18.63
C GLU A 58 6.04 23.39 18.48
N ALA A 59 6.73 22.82 19.47
CA ALA A 59 7.11 21.41 19.44
C ALA A 59 5.89 20.48 19.50
N LEU A 60 4.84 20.87 20.22
CA LEU A 60 3.57 20.14 20.27
C LEU A 60 2.85 20.21 18.92
N ARG A 61 2.83 21.38 18.27
CA ARG A 61 2.27 21.55 16.91
C ARG A 61 2.97 20.66 15.90
N VAL A 62 4.31 20.66 15.86
CA VAL A 62 5.08 19.80 14.96
C VAL A 62 4.78 18.31 15.20
N LYS A 63 4.64 17.88 16.45
CA LYS A 63 4.26 16.49 16.77
C LYS A 63 2.84 16.17 16.27
N ALA A 64 1.90 17.08 16.43
CA ALA A 64 0.52 16.89 15.97
C ALA A 64 0.44 16.82 14.45
N GLU A 65 1.15 17.72 13.75
CA GLU A 65 1.25 17.71 12.28
C GLU A 65 1.86 16.40 11.76
N ARG A 66 2.87 15.85 12.44
CA ARG A 66 3.44 14.55 12.07
C ARG A 66 2.44 13.39 12.14
N GLN A 67 1.50 13.43 13.08
CA GLN A 67 0.44 12.41 13.16
C GLN A 67 -0.58 12.53 12.03
N LEU A 68 -0.71 13.72 11.43
CA LEU A 68 -1.58 13.99 10.29
C LEU A 68 -0.90 13.75 8.93
N ARG A 69 0.40 13.41 8.93
CA ARG A 69 1.13 13.10 7.70
C ARG A 69 0.50 11.90 7.01
N MET A 70 0.24 12.02 5.72
CA MET A 70 -0.29 10.95 4.90
C MET A 70 0.75 9.83 4.74
N ASP A 71 0.26 8.63 4.48
CA ASP A 71 1.09 7.45 4.23
C ASP A 71 0.63 6.76 2.94
N GLY A 72 1.54 6.14 2.20
CA GLY A 72 1.19 5.55 0.89
C GLY A 72 2.38 5.42 -0.06
N LEU A 73 2.09 5.45 -1.35
CA LEU A 73 3.03 5.21 -2.43
C LEU A 73 2.96 6.36 -3.43
N VAL A 74 4.09 7.00 -3.75
CA VAL A 74 4.15 8.12 -4.70
C VAL A 74 5.11 7.82 -5.84
N LEU A 75 4.98 8.56 -6.94
CA LEU A 75 5.90 8.46 -8.06
C LEU A 75 7.29 8.95 -7.65
N ASP A 76 8.33 8.24 -8.06
CA ASP A 76 9.72 8.67 -7.94
C ASP A 76 10.02 9.77 -8.98
N ASP A 77 9.42 10.93 -8.77
CA ASP A 77 9.57 12.12 -9.60
C ASP A 77 9.65 13.35 -8.67
N PRO A 78 10.78 14.07 -8.65
CA PRO A 78 10.96 15.27 -7.83
C PRO A 78 9.88 16.34 -8.05
N GLN A 79 9.36 16.48 -9.27
CA GLN A 79 8.31 17.46 -9.58
C GLN A 79 6.98 17.04 -8.96
N VAL A 80 6.63 15.76 -9.02
CA VAL A 80 5.43 15.22 -8.36
C VAL A 80 5.53 15.36 -6.85
N ILE A 81 6.68 15.02 -6.27
CA ILE A 81 6.92 15.14 -4.83
C ILE A 81 6.81 16.60 -4.39
N ALA A 82 7.41 17.54 -5.13
CA ALA A 82 7.32 18.97 -4.84
C ALA A 82 5.90 19.54 -5.04
N ALA A 83 5.11 18.99 -5.96
CA ALA A 83 3.71 19.37 -6.16
C ALA A 83 2.81 18.90 -5.01
N MET A 84 3.12 17.73 -4.41
CA MET A 84 2.39 17.19 -3.26
C MET A 84 2.85 17.78 -1.92
N ASP A 85 4.12 18.17 -1.81
CA ASP A 85 4.70 18.86 -0.66
C ASP A 85 5.67 19.93 -1.16
N ARG A 86 5.24 21.20 -1.09
CA ARG A 86 5.95 22.36 -1.68
C ARG A 86 7.39 22.51 -1.20
N GLU A 87 7.70 22.13 0.03
CA GLU A 87 9.06 22.19 0.57
C GLU A 87 9.84 20.89 0.35
N ALA A 88 9.17 19.84 -0.14
CA ALA A 88 9.69 18.49 -0.29
C ALA A 88 10.38 17.97 1.00
N LYS A 89 9.87 18.36 2.17
CA LYS A 89 10.43 17.99 3.49
C LYS A 89 9.71 16.79 4.12
N GLY A 90 8.72 16.22 3.44
CA GLY A 90 7.92 15.11 3.96
C GLY A 90 7.04 15.56 5.13
N ARG A 91 6.48 16.77 5.02
CA ARG A 91 5.52 17.33 5.99
C ARG A 91 4.15 16.71 5.80
N TYR A 92 3.68 16.61 4.56
CA TYR A 92 2.34 16.11 4.22
C TYR A 92 2.32 14.67 3.68
N ILE A 93 3.40 14.24 3.02
CA ILE A 93 3.57 12.91 2.43
C ILE A 93 4.76 12.19 3.08
N PRO A 94 4.89 10.85 2.95
CA PRO A 94 5.92 10.11 3.68
C PRO A 94 7.33 10.28 3.09
N VAL A 95 7.49 11.06 2.02
CA VAL A 95 8.73 11.22 1.25
C VAL A 95 9.22 12.66 1.32
N ALA A 96 10.52 12.82 1.53
CA ALA A 96 11.24 14.09 1.41
C ALA A 96 12.31 13.98 0.32
N LEU A 97 12.77 15.09 -0.24
CA LEU A 97 13.89 15.12 -1.17
C LEU A 97 15.18 15.55 -0.45
N LYS A 98 16.26 14.82 -0.67
CA LYS A 98 17.62 15.14 -0.21
C LYS A 98 18.56 15.13 -1.41
N GLY A 99 19.07 16.30 -1.79
CA GLY A 99 19.92 16.42 -3.00
C GLY A 99 19.20 15.97 -4.28
N GLY A 100 17.87 16.17 -4.36
CA GLY A 100 17.04 15.73 -5.48
C GLY A 100 16.58 14.27 -5.45
N LEU A 101 17.02 13.47 -4.47
CA LEU A 101 16.65 12.07 -4.33
C LEU A 101 15.64 11.84 -3.19
N PRO A 102 14.68 10.92 -3.34
CA PRO A 102 13.77 10.54 -2.26
C PRO A 102 14.50 9.99 -1.03
N SER A 103 14.10 10.47 0.15
CA SER A 103 14.65 10.07 1.44
C SER A 103 14.19 8.68 1.90
N ARG A 104 13.06 8.19 1.40
CA ARG A 104 12.47 6.89 1.75
C ARG A 104 12.08 6.14 0.49
N ARG A 105 12.85 5.11 0.14
CA ARG A 105 12.65 4.33 -1.08
C ARG A 105 11.40 3.44 -1.04
N ASP A 106 10.96 3.04 0.14
CA ASP A 106 9.81 2.13 0.32
C ASP A 106 8.45 2.78 -0.03
N HIS A 107 8.41 4.11 -0.09
CA HIS A 107 7.22 4.89 -0.42
C HIS A 107 7.25 5.48 -1.83
N VAL A 108 8.27 5.16 -2.65
CA VAL A 108 8.38 5.64 -4.03
C VAL A 108 8.48 4.49 -5.03
N VAL A 109 7.89 4.69 -6.20
CA VAL A 109 7.98 3.79 -7.35
C VAL A 109 8.21 4.58 -8.62
N SER A 110 9.04 4.06 -9.52
CA SER A 110 9.13 4.59 -10.88
C SER A 110 7.83 4.34 -11.66
N PRO A 111 7.59 5.04 -12.79
CA PRO A 111 6.43 4.77 -13.64
C PRO A 111 6.31 3.30 -14.09
N ALA A 112 7.45 2.66 -14.41
CA ALA A 112 7.49 1.26 -14.82
C ALA A 112 7.17 0.31 -13.66
N GLU A 113 7.67 0.62 -12.46
CA GLU A 113 7.34 -0.15 -11.25
C GLU A 113 5.86 0.00 -10.88
N LEU A 114 5.31 1.21 -10.95
CA LEU A 114 3.87 1.43 -10.70
C LEU A 114 3.02 0.65 -11.70
N LYS A 115 3.38 0.66 -12.98
CA LYS A 115 2.70 -0.16 -13.99
C LYS A 115 2.76 -1.66 -13.66
N ALA A 116 3.90 -2.15 -13.19
CA ALA A 116 4.03 -3.56 -12.77
C ALA A 116 3.16 -3.87 -11.55
N VAL A 117 3.13 -2.99 -10.54
CA VAL A 117 2.27 -3.11 -9.35
C VAL A 117 0.79 -3.20 -9.76
N LEU A 118 0.32 -2.27 -10.59
CA LEU A 118 -1.07 -2.25 -11.05
C LEU A 118 -1.41 -3.46 -11.93
N GLY A 119 -0.46 -3.92 -12.76
CA GLY A 119 -0.61 -5.13 -13.56
C GLY A 119 -0.77 -6.39 -12.69
N TYR A 120 0.13 -6.58 -11.72
CA TYR A 120 0.07 -7.68 -10.77
C TYR A 120 -1.25 -7.69 -9.99
N LEU A 121 -1.65 -6.52 -9.48
CA LEU A 121 -2.91 -6.34 -8.76
C LEU A 121 -4.10 -6.87 -9.55
N LYS A 122 -4.18 -6.55 -10.85
CA LYS A 122 -5.27 -7.02 -11.71
C LYS A 122 -5.27 -8.53 -11.89
N THR A 123 -4.10 -9.11 -12.11
CA THR A 123 -3.95 -10.57 -12.20
C THR A 123 -4.44 -11.23 -10.92
N LEU A 124 -3.99 -10.75 -9.76
CA LEU A 124 -4.39 -11.28 -8.47
C LEU A 124 -5.91 -11.19 -8.24
N ILE A 125 -6.55 -10.07 -8.60
CA ILE A 125 -8.01 -9.92 -8.52
C ILE A 125 -8.72 -10.92 -9.43
N ALA A 126 -8.23 -11.12 -10.66
CA ALA A 126 -8.80 -12.08 -11.58
C ALA A 126 -8.61 -13.53 -11.11
N ASP A 127 -7.48 -13.85 -10.48
CA ASP A 127 -7.19 -15.15 -9.90
C ASP A 127 -8.13 -15.44 -8.72
N MET A 128 -8.27 -14.51 -7.77
CA MET A 128 -9.22 -14.62 -6.66
C MET A 128 -10.66 -14.84 -7.15
N ALA A 129 -11.08 -14.12 -8.20
CA ALA A 129 -12.41 -14.30 -8.78
C ALA A 129 -12.59 -15.68 -9.43
N ARG A 130 -11.53 -16.24 -10.03
CA ARG A 130 -11.55 -17.58 -10.62
C ARG A 130 -11.63 -18.66 -9.54
N GLU A 131 -10.83 -18.54 -8.48
CA GLU A 131 -10.85 -19.44 -7.32
C GLU A 131 -12.25 -19.48 -6.68
N LEU A 132 -12.82 -18.31 -6.39
CA LEU A 132 -14.18 -18.22 -5.84
C LEU A 132 -15.23 -18.87 -6.74
N ARG A 133 -15.13 -18.66 -8.06
CA ARG A 133 -16.07 -19.27 -9.03
C ARG A 133 -15.92 -20.79 -9.11
N ASN A 134 -14.73 -21.32 -8.89
CA ASN A 134 -14.46 -22.75 -8.90
C ASN A 134 -14.84 -23.45 -7.58
N GLY A 135 -15.29 -22.70 -6.57
CA GLY A 135 -15.65 -23.25 -5.27
C GLY A 135 -14.46 -23.48 -4.33
N GLU A 136 -13.32 -22.84 -4.61
CA GLU A 136 -12.14 -22.89 -3.73
C GLU A 136 -12.39 -22.02 -2.49
N ILE A 137 -13.02 -22.60 -1.47
CA ILE A 137 -13.45 -21.92 -0.23
C ILE A 137 -12.74 -22.43 1.03
N GLY A 138 -11.59 -23.08 0.87
CA GLY A 138 -10.83 -23.63 2.00
C GLY A 138 -10.44 -22.57 3.02
N ALA A 139 -10.58 -22.90 4.31
CA ALA A 139 -10.18 -22.03 5.41
C ALA A 139 -8.65 -22.05 5.59
N VAL A 140 -7.92 -21.33 4.73
CA VAL A 140 -6.45 -21.23 4.80
C VAL A 140 -6.06 -19.77 5.14
N PRO A 141 -6.10 -19.39 6.43
CA PRO A 141 -5.92 -18.02 6.86
C PRO A 141 -4.49 -17.52 6.57
N LEU A 142 -4.37 -16.22 6.29
CA LEU A 142 -3.07 -15.57 6.19
C LEU A 142 -2.55 -15.26 7.61
N ASN A 143 -1.34 -15.71 7.90
CA ASN A 143 -0.69 -15.52 9.20
C ASN A 143 0.77 -15.08 9.04
N GLY A 144 1.21 -14.10 9.82
CA GLY A 144 2.57 -13.58 9.87
C GLY A 144 2.77 -12.62 11.03
N ASP A 145 4.00 -12.15 11.23
CA ASP A 145 4.41 -11.44 12.44
C ASP A 145 3.54 -10.22 12.80
N LYS A 146 2.93 -9.58 11.79
CA LYS A 146 2.07 -8.39 11.97
C LYS A 146 0.63 -8.58 11.52
N HIS A 147 0.28 -9.78 11.05
CA HIS A 147 -1.02 -10.06 10.47
C HIS A 147 -1.49 -11.45 10.88
N SER A 148 -2.55 -11.50 11.67
CA SER A 148 -3.31 -12.74 11.93
C SER A 148 -4.72 -12.54 11.40
N ALA A 149 -5.07 -13.24 10.31
CA ALA A 149 -6.41 -13.16 9.74
C ALA A 149 -7.49 -13.65 10.73
N CYS A 150 -7.14 -14.61 11.59
CA CYS A 150 -8.08 -15.19 12.56
C CYS A 150 -8.42 -14.26 13.73
N GLU A 151 -7.52 -13.34 14.11
CA GLU A 151 -7.69 -12.44 15.26
C GLU A 151 -8.98 -11.61 15.18
N TRP A 152 -9.37 -11.20 13.97
CA TRP A 152 -10.53 -10.34 13.72
C TRP A 152 -11.62 -11.04 12.90
N CYS A 153 -11.56 -12.36 12.74
CA CYS A 153 -12.51 -13.10 11.91
C CYS A 153 -13.83 -13.36 12.65
N PRO A 154 -14.97 -12.84 12.17
CA PRO A 154 -16.27 -13.09 12.80
C PRO A 154 -16.81 -14.52 12.54
N TYR A 155 -16.16 -15.28 11.66
CA TYR A 155 -16.55 -16.65 11.28
C TYR A 155 -15.68 -17.73 11.92
N SER A 156 -14.83 -17.38 12.90
CA SER A 156 -13.92 -18.31 13.58
C SER A 156 -14.64 -19.49 14.25
N SER A 157 -15.90 -19.32 14.67
CA SER A 157 -16.70 -20.38 15.29
C SER A 157 -17.27 -21.41 14.30
N VAL A 158 -17.23 -21.14 13.00
CA VAL A 158 -17.87 -21.99 11.98
C VAL A 158 -16.91 -22.43 10.86
N CYS A 159 -15.71 -21.85 10.76
CA CYS A 159 -14.78 -22.18 9.68
C CYS A 159 -14.10 -23.56 9.84
N GLY A 160 -14.08 -24.12 11.06
CA GLY A 160 -13.48 -25.43 11.34
C GLY A 160 -11.95 -25.46 11.30
N HIS A 161 -11.28 -24.31 11.26
CA HIS A 161 -9.81 -24.19 11.29
C HIS A 161 -9.26 -24.43 12.69
N GLU A 162 -8.44 -25.45 12.84
CA GLU A 162 -7.74 -25.84 14.06
C GLU A 162 -6.27 -25.39 14.05
N ARG A 163 -5.59 -25.51 15.19
CA ARG A 163 -4.21 -25.02 15.35
C ARG A 163 -3.19 -25.66 14.39
N ASP A 164 -3.40 -26.92 14.05
CA ASP A 164 -2.47 -27.71 13.22
C ASP A 164 -2.85 -27.68 11.73
N ASP A 165 -3.91 -26.96 11.38
CA ASP A 165 -4.36 -26.82 9.99
C ASP A 165 -3.44 -25.91 9.17
N PRO A 166 -3.43 -26.07 7.84
CA PRO A 166 -2.60 -25.24 6.97
C PRO A 166 -2.91 -23.75 7.06
N GLU A 167 -1.85 -22.94 7.12
CA GLU A 167 -1.94 -21.47 7.08
C GLU A 167 -1.07 -20.93 5.93
N ARG A 168 -1.50 -19.83 5.31
CA ARG A 168 -0.65 -19.08 4.39
C ARG A 168 0.31 -18.21 5.20
N ARG A 169 1.60 -18.49 5.13
CA ARG A 169 2.63 -17.69 5.83
C ARG A 169 2.96 -16.42 5.06
N MET A 170 2.72 -15.27 5.69
CA MET A 170 3.16 -13.98 5.21
C MET A 170 4.64 -13.78 5.59
N GLN A 171 5.50 -13.69 4.57
CA GLN A 171 6.92 -13.42 4.75
C GLN A 171 7.17 -11.90 4.74
N SER A 172 8.22 -11.47 5.43
CA SER A 172 8.71 -10.09 5.31
C SER A 172 9.60 -9.97 4.08
N TRP A 173 9.23 -9.08 3.17
CA TRP A 173 10.01 -8.77 1.98
C TRP A 173 10.64 -7.40 2.15
N ASP A 174 11.91 -7.26 1.78
CA ASP A 174 12.44 -5.94 1.48
C ASP A 174 11.82 -5.41 0.17
N ARG A 175 11.95 -4.11 -0.06
CA ARG A 175 11.38 -3.45 -1.25
C ARG A 175 11.88 -4.07 -2.54
N GLN A 176 13.17 -4.38 -2.64
CA GLN A 176 13.76 -4.87 -3.88
C GLN A 176 13.21 -6.25 -4.22
N ALA A 177 13.24 -7.18 -3.27
CA ALA A 177 12.69 -8.51 -3.42
C ALA A 177 11.18 -8.47 -3.73
N ALA A 178 10.42 -7.63 -3.04
CA ALA A 178 9.00 -7.46 -3.32
C ALA A 178 8.75 -6.94 -4.74
N MET A 179 9.51 -5.93 -5.19
CA MET A 179 9.40 -5.40 -6.55
C MET A 179 9.80 -6.41 -7.62
N GLU A 180 10.78 -7.28 -7.34
CA GLU A 180 11.17 -8.35 -8.26
C GLU A 180 10.04 -9.36 -8.45
N GLU A 181 9.38 -9.79 -7.37
CA GLU A 181 8.23 -10.70 -7.44
C GLU A 181 7.04 -10.07 -8.18
N LEU A 182 6.72 -8.82 -7.88
CA LEU A 182 5.66 -8.07 -8.59
C LEU A 182 5.94 -7.98 -10.10
N LYS A 183 7.21 -7.81 -10.50
CA LYS A 183 7.63 -7.77 -11.92
C LYS A 183 7.60 -9.14 -12.59
N LYS A 184 7.94 -10.22 -11.88
CA LYS A 184 7.90 -11.60 -12.41
C LYS A 184 6.47 -12.01 -12.72
N ALA A 185 5.57 -11.83 -11.75
CA ALA A 185 4.18 -12.23 -11.88
C ALA A 185 3.41 -11.39 -12.92
N GLY A 186 3.78 -10.12 -13.12
CA GLY A 186 3.25 -9.29 -14.20
C GLY A 186 3.61 -9.77 -15.62
N LYS A 187 4.59 -10.67 -15.78
CA LYS A 187 4.97 -11.29 -17.06
C LYS A 187 4.32 -12.66 -17.32
N GLY A 188 3.63 -13.22 -16.31
CA GLY A 188 3.03 -14.56 -16.36
C GLY A 188 1.51 -14.60 -16.50
N GLY A 189 0.84 -13.44 -16.67
CA GLY A 189 -0.60 -13.41 -16.94
C GLY A 189 -0.91 -13.86 -18.38
N PRO A 190 -2.04 -14.57 -18.62
CA PRO A 190 -2.38 -15.11 -19.92
C PRO A 190 -2.70 -13.94 -20.87
N GLY A 191 -1.73 -13.61 -21.71
CA GLY A 191 -1.75 -12.45 -22.60
C GLY A 191 -0.55 -12.44 -23.55
N ALA A 192 -0.15 -13.64 -23.99
CA ALA A 192 0.62 -13.89 -25.21
C ALA A 192 -0.10 -15.02 -25.97
#